data_AF-A0A6L9Y6Q3-F1
#
_entry.id   AF-A0A6L9Y6Q3-F1
#
_cell.length_a   1.000
_cell.length_b   1.000
_cell.length_c   1.000
_cell.angle_alpha   90.00
_cell.angle_beta   90.00
_cell.angle_gamma   90.00
#
_symmetry.space_group_name_H-M   'P 1'
#
loop_
_entity.id
_entity.type
_entity.pdbx_description
1 polymer ?
#
loop_
_entity_poly.entity_id
_entity_poly.type
_entity_poly.pdbx_seq_one_letter_code
_entity_poly.pdbx_strand_id
1 'polypeptide(L)'
;MSTVEDFESFLANPMVGDAVIRNIEVIGEASNNIKVVHPEFIKQNPELAKTLLIAYNMRNAVIHGYIDVDYQIVYDTAKYSLAEFKKQIEGSLNKFKEIAP
;
A
#
# COMPACT_ATOMS: atom_id res chain seq x y z
N MET A 1 -14.36 -17.13 12.89
CA MET A 1 -13.55 -16.73 11.71
C MET A 1 -12.33 -17.64 11.72
N SER A 2 -12.07 -18.37 10.64
CA SER A 2 -10.77 -19.03 10.47
C SER A 2 -9.68 -17.96 10.46
N THR A 3 -8.62 -18.17 11.24
CA THR A 3 -7.42 -17.32 11.24
C THR A 3 -6.67 -17.55 9.93
N VAL A 4 -6.14 -16.49 9.33
CA VAL A 4 -5.20 -16.59 8.20
C VAL A 4 -3.79 -16.62 8.79
N GLU A 5 -3.14 -17.76 8.73
CA GLU A 5 -1.83 -18.00 9.34
C GLU A 5 -0.72 -18.14 8.29
N ASP A 6 -1.10 -18.63 7.11
CA ASP A 6 -0.24 -18.91 5.97
C ASP A 6 -0.95 -18.57 4.64
N PHE A 7 -0.24 -18.80 3.53
CA PHE A 7 -0.76 -18.50 2.21
C PHE A 7 -1.95 -19.39 1.82
N GLU A 8 -1.94 -20.66 2.21
CA GLU A 8 -3.02 -21.60 1.90
C GLU A 8 -4.33 -21.21 2.61
N SER A 9 -4.26 -20.85 3.89
CA SER A 9 -5.40 -20.35 4.65
C SER A 9 -5.90 -18.98 4.14
N PHE A 10 -5.04 -18.18 3.53
CA PHE A 10 -5.42 -16.95 2.82
C PHE A 10 -6.21 -17.26 1.54
N LEU A 11 -5.70 -18.16 0.69
CA LEU A 11 -6.38 -18.60 -0.53
C LEU A 11 -7.73 -19.28 -0.25
N ALA A 12 -7.82 -20.03 0.85
CA ALA A 12 -9.05 -20.66 1.31
C ALA A 12 -10.09 -19.67 1.87
N ASN A 13 -9.76 -18.38 1.99
CA ASN A 13 -10.64 -17.35 2.54
C ASN A 13 -10.83 -16.15 1.58
N PRO A 14 -11.67 -16.30 0.53
CA PRO A 14 -11.89 -15.26 -0.49
C PRO A 14 -12.34 -13.92 0.10
N MET A 15 -13.15 -13.94 1.16
CA MET A 15 -13.60 -12.71 1.83
C MET A 15 -12.43 -11.90 2.40
N VAL A 16 -11.44 -12.57 3.00
CA VAL A 16 -10.22 -11.89 3.47
C VAL A 16 -9.37 -11.42 2.30
N GLY A 17 -9.24 -12.24 1.25
CA GLY A 17 -8.56 -11.85 0.02
C GLY A 17 -9.12 -10.56 -0.59
N ASP A 18 -10.44 -10.51 -0.81
CA ASP A 18 -11.15 -9.35 -1.34
C ASP A 18 -10.98 -8.12 -0.46
N ALA A 19 -11.07 -8.28 0.87
CA ALA A 19 -10.86 -7.19 1.82
C ALA A 19 -9.43 -6.63 1.75
N VAL A 20 -8.41 -7.49 1.61
CA VAL A 20 -7.01 -7.08 1.47
C VAL A 20 -6.80 -6.33 0.15
N ILE A 21 -7.29 -6.88 -0.96
CA ILE A 21 -7.19 -6.24 -2.29
C ILE A 21 -7.83 -4.85 -2.23
N ARG A 22 -9.04 -4.74 -1.67
CA ARG A 22 -9.73 -3.45 -1.56
C ARG A 22 -8.95 -2.42 -0.74
N ASN A 23 -8.31 -2.84 0.34
CA ASN A 23 -7.49 -1.94 1.15
C ASN A 23 -6.22 -1.48 0.40
N ILE A 24 -5.58 -2.38 -0.36
CA ILE A 24 -4.43 -2.03 -1.22
C ILE A 24 -4.85 -0.98 -2.26
N GLU A 25 -6.02 -1.13 -2.88
CA GLU A 25 -6.55 -0.13 -3.83
C GLU A 25 -6.71 1.24 -3.18
N VAL A 26 -7.33 1.29 -1.99
CA VAL A 26 -7.56 2.54 -1.25
C VAL A 26 -6.25 3.22 -0.89
N ILE A 27 -5.26 2.46 -0.41
CA ILE A 27 -3.93 2.97 -0.06
C ILE A 27 -3.21 3.52 -1.28
N GLY A 28 -3.26 2.82 -2.42
CA GLY A 28 -2.62 3.26 -3.65
C GLY A 28 -3.27 4.53 -4.22
N GLU A 29 -4.60 4.63 -4.18
CA GLU A 29 -5.31 5.84 -4.61
C GLU A 29 -4.99 7.04 -3.71
N ALA A 30 -5.00 6.84 -2.39
CA ALA A 30 -4.61 7.88 -1.44
C ALA A 30 -3.16 8.34 -1.67
N SER A 31 -2.25 7.41 -1.97
CA SER A 31 -0.85 7.71 -2.29
C SER A 31 -0.70 8.57 -3.54
N ASN A 32 -1.49 8.29 -4.58
CA ASN A 32 -1.52 9.13 -5.78
C ASN A 32 -2.10 10.52 -5.51
N ASN A 33 -3.17 10.61 -4.72
CA ASN A 33 -3.79 11.89 -4.37
C ASN A 33 -2.82 12.82 -3.65
N ILE A 34 -2.00 12.32 -2.72
CA ILE A 34 -0.96 13.13 -2.06
C ILE A 34 0.00 13.71 -3.10
N LYS A 35 0.42 12.91 -4.09
CA LYS A 35 1.34 13.36 -5.13
C LYS A 35 0.74 14.44 -6.02
N VAL A 36 -0.54 14.32 -6.35
CA VAL A 36 -1.27 15.28 -7.20
C VAL A 36 -1.55 16.59 -6.45
N VAL A 37 -1.99 16.50 -5.18
CA VAL A 37 -2.40 17.66 -4.39
C VAL A 37 -1.20 18.44 -3.83
N HIS A 38 -0.09 17.76 -3.52
CA HIS A 38 1.09 18.37 -2.89
C HIS A 38 2.39 18.12 -3.66
N PRO A 39 2.51 18.59 -4.92
CA PRO A 39 3.67 18.30 -5.77
C PRO A 39 5.00 18.84 -5.21
N GLU A 40 5.00 20.04 -4.61
CA GLU A 40 6.21 20.63 -4.01
C GLU A 40 6.69 19.85 -2.77
N PHE A 41 5.76 19.36 -1.95
CA PHE A 41 6.08 18.50 -0.81
C PHE A 41 6.76 17.20 -1.26
N ILE A 42 6.24 16.59 -2.33
CA ILE A 42 6.83 15.38 -2.91
C ILE A 42 8.22 15.65 -3.48
N LYS A 43 8.42 16.78 -4.17
CA LYS A 43 9.72 17.18 -4.72
C LYS A 43 10.78 17.34 -3.62
N GLN A 44 10.39 17.81 -2.44
CA GLN A 44 11.27 17.96 -1.28
C GLN A 44 11.51 16.64 -0.53
N ASN A 45 10.71 15.60 -0.79
CA ASN A 45 10.76 14.31 -0.09
C ASN A 45 10.87 13.14 -1.08
N PRO A 46 12.01 12.98 -1.77
CA PRO A 46 12.16 12.00 -2.86
C PRO A 46 12.01 10.54 -2.41
N GLU A 47 12.40 10.19 -1.19
CA GLU A 47 12.20 8.84 -0.67
C GLU A 47 10.71 8.54 -0.44
N LEU A 48 9.95 9.49 0.13
CA LEU A 48 8.50 9.38 0.24
C LEU A 48 7.85 9.28 -1.13
N ALA A 49 8.33 10.05 -2.12
CA ALA A 49 7.81 10.01 -3.49
C ALA A 49 7.90 8.60 -4.11
N LYS A 50 9.03 7.91 -3.89
CA LYS A 50 9.23 6.51 -4.33
C LYS A 50 8.26 5.58 -3.64
N THR A 51 8.15 5.68 -2.31
CA THR A 51 7.24 4.88 -1.48
C THR A 51 5.79 5.01 -1.94
N LEU A 52 5.29 6.23 -2.13
CA LEU A 52 3.94 6.50 -2.62
C LEU A 52 3.71 6.01 -4.05
N LEU A 53 4.73 6.09 -4.92
CA LEU A 53 4.65 5.56 -6.28
C LEU A 53 4.54 4.03 -6.30
N ILE A 54 5.27 3.32 -5.44
CA ILE A 54 5.17 1.86 -5.31
C ILE A 54 3.75 1.46 -4.90
N ALA A 55 3.16 2.13 -3.89
CA ALA A 55 1.79 1.87 -3.46
C ALA A 55 0.76 2.11 -4.58
N TYR A 56 0.91 3.18 -5.35
CA TYR A 56 0.04 3.45 -6.50
C TYR A 56 0.18 2.39 -7.60
N ASN A 57 1.40 1.96 -7.91
CA ASN A 57 1.63 0.92 -8.90
C ASN A 57 1.04 -0.43 -8.47
N MET A 58 1.12 -0.75 -7.18
CA MET A 58 0.48 -1.95 -6.63
C MET A 58 -1.03 -1.91 -6.80
N ARG A 59 -1.68 -0.75 -6.59
CA ARG A 59 -3.10 -0.57 -6.94
C ARG A 59 -3.35 -0.89 -8.40
N ASN A 60 -2.54 -0.40 -9.33
CA ASN A 60 -2.72 -0.70 -10.76
C ASN A 60 -2.55 -2.20 -11.09
N ALA A 61 -1.64 -2.89 -10.39
CA ALA A 61 -1.43 -4.32 -10.56
C ALA A 61 -2.66 -5.14 -10.11
N VAL A 62 -3.27 -4.81 -8.96
CA VAL A 62 -4.40 -5.58 -8.43
C VAL A 62 -5.72 -5.32 -9.16
N ILE A 63 -5.92 -4.12 -9.74
CA ILE A 63 -7.16 -3.81 -10.47
C ILE A 63 -7.17 -4.37 -11.91
N HIS A 64 -6.02 -4.76 -12.46
CA HIS A 64 -5.89 -5.12 -13.88
C HIS A 64 -6.15 -6.59 -14.20
N GLY A 65 -6.66 -7.38 -13.25
CA GLY A 65 -7.45 -8.55 -13.61
C GLY A 65 -7.59 -9.60 -12.53
N TYR A 66 -8.82 -9.85 -12.08
CA TYR A 66 -9.20 -10.99 -11.22
C TYR A 66 -8.77 -12.38 -11.77
N ILE A 67 -8.32 -12.48 -13.03
CA ILE A 67 -7.78 -13.70 -13.64
C ILE A 67 -6.23 -13.77 -13.52
N ASP A 68 -5.55 -12.63 -13.42
CA ASP A 68 -4.08 -12.50 -13.44
C ASP A 68 -3.50 -11.90 -12.14
N VAL A 69 -4.33 -11.62 -11.12
CA VAL A 69 -3.82 -11.16 -9.81
C VAL A 69 -3.00 -12.28 -9.19
N ASP A 70 -1.70 -12.03 -9.04
CA ASP A 70 -0.83 -12.88 -8.26
C ASP A 70 -1.17 -12.72 -6.76
N TYR A 71 -1.97 -13.65 -6.24
CA TYR A 71 -2.37 -13.66 -4.84
C TYR A 71 -1.18 -13.81 -3.88
N GLN A 72 -0.05 -14.38 -4.33
CA GLN A 72 1.17 -14.42 -3.53
C GLN A 72 1.70 -13.01 -3.30
N ILE A 73 1.71 -12.16 -4.34
CA ILE A 73 2.11 -10.75 -4.21
C ILE A 73 1.16 -10.00 -3.29
N VAL A 74 -0.16 -10.24 -3.39
CA VAL A 74 -1.15 -9.60 -2.50
C VAL A 74 -0.91 -10.00 -1.03
N TYR A 75 -0.73 -11.29 -0.78
CA TYR A 75 -0.47 -11.82 0.55
C TYR A 75 0.83 -11.29 1.14
N ASP A 76 1.93 -11.32 0.38
CA ASP A 76 3.23 -10.82 0.83
C ASP A 76 3.21 -9.30 1.05
N THR A 77 2.49 -8.56 0.21
CA THR A 77 2.27 -7.13 0.41
C THR A 77 1.59 -6.87 1.75
N ALA A 78 0.51 -7.60 2.04
CA ALA A 78 -0.24 -7.44 3.28
C ALA A 78 0.58 -7.85 4.51
N LYS A 79 1.36 -8.93 4.40
CA LYS A 79 2.10 -9.51 5.52
C LYS A 79 3.40 -8.77 5.83
N TYR A 80 4.10 -8.27 4.82
CA TYR A 80 5.46 -7.73 4.97
C TYR A 80 5.56 -6.27 4.52
N SER A 81 5.09 -5.95 3.32
CA SER A 81 5.33 -4.63 2.71
C SER A 81 4.55 -3.50 3.40
N LEU A 82 3.31 -3.75 3.84
CA LEU A 82 2.49 -2.73 4.50
C LEU A 82 3.07 -2.25 5.83
N ALA A 83 3.70 -3.15 6.60
CA ALA A 83 4.32 -2.78 7.88
C ALA A 83 5.51 -1.83 7.67
N GLU A 84 6.33 -2.11 6.67
CA GLU A 84 7.46 -1.25 6.29
C GLU A 84 6.98 0.07 5.68
N PHE A 85 5.97 0.02 4.80
CA PHE A 85 5.34 1.21 4.23
C PHE A 85 4.82 2.15 5.33
N LYS A 86 4.13 1.61 6.34
CA LYS A 86 3.63 2.39 7.47
C LYS A 86 4.75 3.14 8.20
N LYS A 87 5.88 2.48 8.48
CA LYS A 87 7.04 3.10 9.15
C LYS A 87 7.62 4.25 8.31
N GLN A 88 7.70 4.07 7.00
CA GLN A 88 8.19 5.11 6.09
C GLN A 88 7.27 6.34 6.09
N ILE A 89 5.95 6.13 6.04
CA ILE A 89 4.96 7.22 6.14
C ILE A 89 5.06 7.93 7.49
N GLU A 90 5.11 7.20 8.60
CA GLU A 90 5.24 7.79 9.94
C GLU A 90 6.53 8.60 10.09
N GLY A 91 7.65 8.07 9.57
CA GLY A 91 8.93 8.79 9.55
C GLY A 91 8.88 10.08 8.74
N SER A 92 8.25 10.06 7.57
CA SER A 92 8.05 11.26 6.75
C SER A 92 7.11 12.27 7.41
N LEU A 93 6.04 11.80 8.08
CA LEU A 93 5.10 12.67 8.79
C LEU A 93 5.76 13.36 9.99
N ASN A 94 6.61 12.66 10.73
CA ASN A 94 7.32 13.24 11.87
C ASN A 94 8.29 14.33 11.41
N LYS A 95 9.08 14.08 10.36
CA LYS A 95 9.94 15.11 9.75
C LYS A 95 9.14 16.32 9.29
N PHE A 96 7.95 16.11 8.72
CA PHE A 96 7.09 17.21 8.31
C PHE A 96 6.62 18.06 9.50
N LYS A 97 6.20 17.43 10.60
CA LYS A 97 5.78 18.13 11.83
C LYS A 97 6.92 18.89 12.51
N GLU A 98 8.16 18.44 12.38
CA GLU A 98 9.33 19.14 12.93
C GLU A 98 9.71 20.39 12.11
N ILE A 99 9.35 20.42 10.83
CA ILE A 99 9.68 21.52 9.90
C ILE A 99 8.53 22.54 9.78
N ALA A 100 7.29 22.12 10.00
CA ALA A 100 6.12 23.00 9.99
C ALA A 100 5.99 23.74 11.35
N PRO A 101 5.97 25.10 11.36
CA PRO A 101 5.80 25.88 12.59
C PRO A 101 4.41 25.76 13.21
#